data_AF-A0A359KP92-F1
#
_entry.id   AF-A0A359KP92-F1
#
_cell.length_a   1.000
_cell.length_b   1.000
_cell.length_c   1.000
_cell.angle_alpha   90.00
_cell.angle_beta   90.00
_cell.angle_gamma   90.00
#
_symmetry.space_group_name_H-M   'P 1'
#
loop_
_entity.id
_entity.type
_entity.pdbx_description
1 polymer ?
#
loop_
_entity_poly.entity_id
_entity_poly.type
_entity_poly.pdbx_seq_one_letter_code
_entity_poly.pdbx_strand_id
1 'polypeptide(L)'
;SDVHRSRVRNPDLNAFDQHDRVNYAAQTSFLRVDEPEKTITLELAIDTSVAQVMHYFEIFLPRMLMSRRAAEFLGCEFHITINGVTLL
;
A
#
# COMPACT_ATOMS: atom_id res chain seq x y z
N SER A 1 7.44 1.77 6.93
CA SER A 1 6.28 2.64 6.64
C SER A 1 5.94 2.46 5.18
N ASP A 2 4.64 2.40 4.90
CA ASP A 2 4.10 2.08 3.58
C ASP A 2 4.08 3.31 2.65
N VAL A 3 3.47 3.15 1.48
CA VAL A 3 3.31 4.18 0.46
C VAL A 3 2.58 5.42 0.99
N HIS A 4 3.10 6.60 0.68
CA HIS A 4 2.45 7.85 1.06
C HIS A 4 2.93 9.01 0.19
N ARG A 5 2.00 9.80 -0.37
CA ARG A 5 2.30 10.93 -1.26
C ARG A 5 3.29 11.93 -0.69
N SER A 6 3.21 12.23 0.60
CA SER A 6 4.14 13.16 1.28
C SER A 6 5.60 12.69 1.34
N ARG A 7 5.90 11.44 0.97
CA ARG A 7 7.27 10.94 0.83
C ARG A 7 7.98 11.53 -0.38
N VAL A 8 7.22 11.93 -1.40
CA VAL A 8 7.76 12.55 -2.60
C VAL A 8 7.96 14.02 -2.33
N ARG A 9 9.22 14.43 -2.25
CA ARG A 9 9.62 15.84 -2.04
C ARG A 9 9.96 16.55 -3.32
N ASN A 10 10.27 15.79 -4.38
CA ASN A 10 10.58 16.33 -5.69
C ASN A 10 9.28 16.80 -6.36
N PRO A 11 9.16 18.08 -6.75
CA PRO A 11 8.00 18.56 -7.50
C PRO A 11 8.06 18.20 -8.99
N ASP A 12 9.23 17.82 -9.53
CA ASP A 12 9.39 17.49 -10.94
C ASP A 12 9.06 16.01 -11.21
N LEU A 13 7.86 15.79 -11.76
CA LEU A 13 7.33 14.49 -12.16
C LEU A 13 8.24 13.74 -13.14
N ASN A 14 8.99 14.46 -14.00
CA ASN A 14 9.83 13.84 -15.02
C ASN A 14 11.08 13.18 -14.43
N ALA A 15 11.46 13.58 -13.22
CA ALA A 15 12.63 13.05 -12.51
C ALA A 15 12.26 11.93 -11.52
N PHE A 16 10.99 11.49 -11.48
CA PHE A 16 10.56 10.46 -10.53
C PHE A 16 11.14 9.09 -10.90
N ASP A 17 11.71 8.42 -9.92
CA ASP A 17 12.01 6.98 -10.03
C ASP A 17 10.73 6.14 -9.84
N GLN A 18 10.87 4.81 -9.85
CA GLN A 18 9.73 3.90 -9.67
C GLN A 18 9.06 4.06 -8.29
N HIS A 19 9.83 4.33 -7.23
CA HIS A 19 9.30 4.53 -5.89
C HIS A 19 8.58 5.86 -5.77
N ASP A 20 9.12 6.94 -6.34
CA ASP A 20 8.50 8.26 -6.33
C ASP A 20 7.17 8.24 -7.09
N ARG A 21 7.11 7.59 -8.25
CA ARG A 21 5.85 7.45 -9.00
C ARG A 21 4.77 6.73 -8.20
N VAL A 22 5.11 5.60 -7.57
CA VAL A 22 4.14 4.84 -6.76
C VAL A 22 3.74 5.61 -5.50
N ASN A 23 4.69 6.27 -4.82
CA ASN A 23 4.37 7.12 -3.68
C ASN A 23 3.47 8.29 -4.07
N TYR A 24 3.74 8.94 -5.19
CA TYR A 24 2.92 10.05 -5.68
C TYR A 24 1.52 9.60 -6.09
N ALA A 25 1.41 8.41 -6.70
CA ALA A 25 0.14 7.80 -7.10
C ALA A 25 -0.74 7.42 -5.91
N ALA A 26 -0.16 7.10 -4.75
CA ALA A 26 -0.94 6.79 -3.54
C ALA A 26 -1.57 8.05 -2.94
N GLN A 27 -2.82 8.31 -3.33
CA GLN A 27 -3.60 9.44 -2.85
C GLN A 27 -3.99 9.27 -1.38
N THR A 28 -4.30 8.05 -0.96
CA THR A 28 -4.58 7.70 0.44
C THR A 28 -3.98 6.35 0.81
N SER A 29 -3.62 6.22 2.09
CA SER A 29 -3.20 4.97 2.72
C SER A 29 -3.76 4.94 4.14
N PHE A 30 -4.53 3.91 4.46
CA PHE A 30 -5.19 3.74 5.76
C PHE A 30 -5.04 2.30 6.25
N LEU A 31 -4.72 2.13 7.53
CA LEU A 31 -4.63 0.81 8.15
C LEU A 31 -5.82 0.63 9.09
N ARG A 32 -6.74 -0.26 8.72
CA ARG A 32 -7.90 -0.64 9.53
C ARG A 32 -7.54 -1.85 10.38
N VAL A 33 -7.92 -1.80 11.65
CA VAL A 33 -7.86 -2.93 12.57
C VAL A 33 -9.28 -3.24 13.01
N ASP A 34 -9.71 -4.47 12.80
CA ASP A 34 -11.00 -4.99 13.23
C ASP A 34 -10.75 -6.11 14.25
N GLU A 35 -11.00 -5.82 15.53
CA GLU A 35 -10.80 -6.77 16.62
C GLU A 35 -11.80 -7.94 16.57
N PRO A 36 -13.13 -7.70 16.39
CA PRO A 36 -14.09 -8.79 16.23
C PRO A 36 -13.74 -9.80 15.13
N GLU A 37 -13.40 -9.30 13.94
CA GLU A 37 -13.08 -10.13 12.78
C GLU A 37 -11.61 -10.59 12.79
N LYS A 38 -10.80 -10.08 13.72
CA LYS A 38 -9.35 -10.30 13.80
C LYS A 38 -8.64 -10.00 12.48
N THR A 39 -8.98 -8.88 11.85
CA THR A 39 -8.37 -8.48 10.58
C THR A 39 -7.59 -7.18 10.69
N ILE A 40 -6.51 -7.10 9.92
CA ILE A 40 -5.72 -5.89 9.71
C ILE A 40 -5.71 -5.62 8.20
N THR A 41 -6.43 -4.59 7.77
CA THR A 41 -6.59 -4.28 6.34
C THR A 41 -5.84 -3.01 5.99
N LEU A 42 -4.95 -3.10 5.01
CA LEU A 42 -4.32 -1.94 4.40
C LEU A 42 -5.15 -1.48 3.20
N GLU A 43 -5.78 -0.33 3.33
CA GLU A 43 -6.61 0.31 2.30
C GLU A 43 -5.79 1.38 1.57
N LEU A 44 -5.73 1.30 0.24
CA LEU A 44 -4.99 2.21 -0.62
C LEU A 44 -5.89 2.77 -1.73
N ALA A 45 -5.78 4.07 -1.97
CA ALA A 45 -6.26 4.69 -3.20
C ALA A 45 -5.06 5.04 -4.09
N ILE A 46 -4.97 4.40 -5.25
CA ILE A 46 -3.89 4.58 -6.22
C ILE A 46 -4.45 5.22 -7.49
N ASP A 47 -3.87 6.36 -7.85
CA ASP A 47 -4.09 7.01 -9.13
C ASP A 47 -3.41 6.22 -10.26
N THR A 48 -4.23 5.44 -10.98
CA THR A 48 -3.75 4.58 -12.08
C THR A 48 -3.33 5.36 -13.32
N SER A 49 -3.60 6.67 -13.40
CA SER A 49 -3.05 7.54 -14.44
C SER A 49 -1.56 7.86 -14.20
N VAL A 50 -1.09 7.75 -12.96
CA VAL A 50 0.31 7.99 -12.56
C VAL A 50 1.10 6.68 -12.51
N ALA A 51 0.55 5.65 -11.87
CA ALA A 51 1.21 4.36 -11.73
C ALA A 51 0.21 3.20 -11.69
N GLN A 52 0.52 2.12 -12.40
CA GLN A 52 -0.29 0.91 -12.34
C GLN A 52 -0.17 0.23 -10.97
N VAL A 53 -1.26 -0.43 -10.55
CA VAL A 53 -1.31 -1.20 -9.28
C VAL A 53 -0.22 -2.27 -9.23
N MET A 54 0.12 -2.89 -10.36
CA MET A 54 1.19 -3.89 -10.42
C MET A 54 2.56 -3.33 -10.01
N HIS A 55 2.88 -2.07 -10.35
CA HIS A 55 4.13 -1.44 -9.91
C HIS A 55 4.17 -1.25 -8.38
N TYR A 56 3.02 -1.04 -7.73
CA TYR A 56 2.98 -1.03 -6.28
C TYR A 56 3.40 -2.39 -5.72
N PHE A 57 2.87 -3.49 -6.27
CA PHE A 57 3.26 -4.83 -5.83
C PHE A 57 4.74 -5.14 -6.10
N GLU A 58 5.28 -4.80 -7.26
CA GLU A 58 6.72 -5.01 -7.56
C GLU A 58 7.63 -4.39 -6.50
N ILE A 59 7.25 -3.22 -5.99
CA ILE A 59 8.06 -2.47 -5.03
C ILE A 59 7.79 -2.92 -3.57
N PHE A 60 6.52 -3.12 -3.21
CA PHE A 60 6.10 -3.23 -1.82
C PHE A 60 5.76 -4.66 -1.38
N LEU A 61 5.63 -5.63 -2.30
CA LEU A 61 5.23 -7.01 -1.98
C LEU A 61 6.05 -7.65 -0.84
N PRO A 62 7.40 -7.54 -0.79
CA PRO A 62 8.16 -8.12 0.32
C PRO A 62 7.73 -7.56 1.70
N ARG A 63 7.37 -6.28 1.77
CA ARG A 63 6.90 -5.63 3.01
C ARG A 63 5.50 -6.11 3.38
N MET A 64 4.63 -6.34 2.39
CA MET A 64 3.29 -6.88 2.64
C MET A 64 3.36 -8.31 3.18
N LEU A 65 4.27 -9.12 2.64
CA LEU A 65 4.51 -10.47 3.16
C LEU A 65 5.02 -10.44 4.62
N MET A 66 5.83 -9.45 5.00
CA MET A 66 6.23 -9.25 6.39
C MET A 66 5.05 -8.84 7.27
N SER A 67 4.21 -7.89 6.83
CA SER A 67 3.00 -7.49 7.55
C SER A 67 2.02 -8.66 7.74
N ARG A 68 1.86 -9.50 6.71
CA ARG A 68 1.05 -10.73 6.80
C ARG A 68 1.55 -11.67 7.89
N ARG A 69 2.85 -11.97 7.92
CA ARG A 69 3.45 -12.81 8.96
C ARG A 69 3.32 -12.20 10.36
N ALA A 70 3.42 -10.88 10.47
CA ALA A 70 3.24 -10.18 11.74
C ALA A 70 1.78 -10.25 12.23
N ALA A 71 0.80 -10.09 11.33
CA ALA A 71 -0.61 -10.27 11.66
C ALA A 71 -0.89 -11.72 12.11
N GLU A 72 -0.36 -12.72 11.38
CA GLU A 72 -0.49 -14.13 11.74
C GLU A 72 0.05 -14.41 13.16
N PHE A 73 1.20 -13.83 13.51
CA PHE A 73 1.76 -13.94 14.86
C PHE A 73 0.83 -13.36 15.95
N LEU A 74 0.07 -12.32 15.61
CA LEU A 74 -0.95 -11.72 16.49
C LEU A 74 -2.29 -12.47 16.45
N GLY A 75 -2.39 -13.58 15.72
CA GLY A 75 -3.64 -14.32 15.52
C GLY A 75 -4.66 -13.55 14.68
N CYS A 76 -4.20 -12.65 13.81
CA CYS A 76 -5.01 -11.85 12.90
C CYS A 76 -4.71 -12.20 11.43
N GLU A 77 -5.64 -11.89 10.54
CA GLU A 77 -5.44 -11.96 9.09
C GLU A 77 -5.06 -10.59 8.53
N PHE A 78 -4.13 -10.56 7.58
CA PHE A 78 -3.73 -9.31 6.91
C PHE A 78 -4.33 -9.25 5.52
N HIS A 79 -5.09 -8.19 5.26
CA HIS A 79 -5.69 -7.95 3.96
C HIS A 79 -5.12 -6.70 3.28
N ILE A 80 -5.23 -6.66 1.96
CA ILE A 80 -4.98 -5.44 1.18
C ILE A 80 -6.19 -5.12 0.29
N THR A 81 -6.64 -3.88 0.36
CA THR A 81 -7.67 -3.33 -0.53
C THR A 81 -7.09 -2.17 -1.31
N ILE A 82 -7.07 -2.27 -2.65
CA ILE A 82 -6.62 -1.20 -3.54
C ILE A 82 -7.78 -0.77 -4.41
N ASN A 83 -8.13 0.52 -4.38
CA ASN A 83 -9.23 1.08 -5.18
C ASN A 83 -10.55 0.31 -5.01
N GLY A 84 -10.83 -0.16 -3.78
CA GLY A 84 -12.03 -0.93 -3.45
C GLY A 84 -11.98 -2.42 -3.79
N VAL A 85 -10.88 -2.93 -4.36
CA VAL A 85 -10.69 -4.37 -4.65
C VAL A 85 -9.79 -4.99 -3.60
N THR A 86 -10.29 -6.03 -2.93
CA THR A 86 -9.52 -6.84 -1.97
C THR A 86 -8.78 -7.96 -2.70
N LEU A 87 -7.48 -8.13 -2.43
CA LEU A 87 -6.60 -9.02 -3.20
C LEU A 87 -5.92 -10.11 -2.38
N LEU A 88 -5.49 -9.77 -1.17
CA LEU A 88 -4.92 -10.64 -0.14
C LEU A 88 -5.77 -10.51 1.10
#